data_AF-A0A2T6FNE1-F1
#
_entry.id   AF-A0A2T6FNE1-F1
#
_cell.length_a   1.000
_cell.length_b   1.000
_cell.length_c   1.000
_cell.angle_alpha   90.00
_cell.angle_beta   90.00
_cell.angle_gamma   90.00
#
_symmetry.space_group_name_H-M   'P 1'
#
loop_
_entity.id
_entity.type
_entity.pdbx_description
1 polymer ?
#
loop_
_entity_poly.entity_id
_entity_poly.type
_entity_poly.pdbx_seq_one_letter_code
_entity_poly.pdbx_strand_id
1 'polypeptide(L)' 'MLDAETQRLLHDLRNPLNSISINAELGKLTLERTGDIQRAIHIFDIILNECRNCSNKLNDIKNTPRKFGEEGVG' A
#
# COMPACT_ATOMS: atom_id res chain seq x y z
N MET A 1 -0.89 10.22 -21.48
CA MET A 1 -0.30 10.68 -20.20
C MET A 1 -1.30 10.35 -19.11
N LEU A 2 -0.90 9.73 -18.00
CA LEU A 2 -1.81 9.49 -16.88
C LEU A 2 -2.21 10.84 -16.28
N ASP A 3 -3.49 11.00 -15.94
CA ASP A 3 -3.95 12.20 -15.23
C ASP A 3 -3.30 12.32 -13.84
N ALA A 4 -3.30 13.54 -13.30
CA ALA A 4 -2.65 13.85 -12.03
C ALA A 4 -3.23 13.05 -10.86
N GLU A 5 -4.52 12.70 -10.94
CA GLU A 5 -5.21 11.89 -9.95
C GLU A 5 -4.67 10.46 -9.94
N THR A 6 -4.56 9.82 -11.10
CA THR A 6 -3.99 8.48 -11.26
C THR A 6 -2.53 8.44 -10.81
N GLN A 7 -1.74 9.49 -11.10
CA GLN A 7 -0.36 9.58 -10.61
C GLN A 7 -0.29 9.65 -9.09
N ARG A 8 -1.18 10.43 -8.46
CA ARG A 8 -1.29 10.50 -7.00
C ARG A 8 -1.68 9.15 -6.40
N LEU A 9 -2.64 8.45 -6.99
CA LEU A 9 -3.08 7.13 -6.54
C LEU A 9 -1.97 6.09 -6.62
N LEU A 10 -1.19 6.08 -7.72
CA LEU A 10 -0.03 5.21 -7.87
C LEU A 10 1.05 5.53 -6.82
N HIS A 11 1.33 6.81 -6.59
CA HIS A 11 2.25 7.24 -5.55
C HIS A 11 1.79 6.78 -4.15
N ASP A 12 0.50 6.94 -3.86
CA ASP A 12 -0.09 6.58 -2.58
C ASP A 12 -0.03 5.07 -2.32
N LEU A 13 -0.15 4.22 -3.36
CA LEU A 13 0.04 2.77 -3.26
C LEU A 13 1.51 2.34 -3.19
N ARG A 14 2.42 3.09 -3.80
CA ARG A 14 3.85 2.73 -3.83
C ARG A 14 4.46 2.73 -2.43
N ASN A 15 4.02 3.63 -1.55
CA ASN A 15 4.55 3.74 -0.19
C ASN A 15 4.34 2.48 0.66
N PRO A 16 3.10 1.98 0.85
CA PRO A 16 2.89 0.74 1.60
C PRO A 16 3.54 -0.48 0.91
N LEU A 17 3.54 -0.54 -0.43
CA LEU A 17 4.22 -1.63 -1.17
C LEU A 17 5.74 -1.68 -0.95
N ASN A 18 6.39 -0.52 -0.91
CA ASN A 18 7.82 -0.42 -0.58
C ASN A 18 8.07 -0.86 0.86
N SER A 19 7.22 -0.43 1.81
CA SER A 19 7.31 -0.83 3.21
C SER A 19 7.20 -2.35 3.37
N ILE A 20 6.24 -2.98 2.68
CA ILE A 20 6.09 -4.45 2.65
C ILE A 20 7.37 -5.12 2.15
N SER A 21 7.92 -4.66 1.02
CA SER A 21 9.13 -5.25 0.42
C SER A 21 10.33 -5.17 1.36
N ILE A 22 10.57 -4.01 1.97
CA ILE A 22 11.69 -3.80 2.90
C ILE A 22 11.52 -4.65 4.16
N ASN A 23 10.31 -4.67 4.74
CA ASN A 23 10.05 -5.44 5.94
C ASN A 23 10.12 -6.95 5.68
N ALA A 24 9.71 -7.43 4.52
CA ALA A 24 9.86 -8.84 4.16
C ALA A 24 11.34 -9.27 4.13
N GLU A 25 12.21 -8.46 3.51
CA GLU A 25 13.65 -8.71 3.50
C GLU A 25 14.25 -8.63 4.91
N LEU A 26 13.85 -7.64 5.71
CA LEU A 26 14.29 -7.50 7.10
C LEU A 26 13.87 -8.69 7.97
N GLY A 27 12.64 -9.18 7.80
CA GLY A 27 12.11 -10.35 8.52
C GLY A 27 12.90 -11.61 8.17
N LYS A 28 13.19 -11.81 6.88
CA LYS A 28 14.07 -12.89 6.42
C LYS A 28 15.45 -12.81 7.07
N LEU A 29 16.12 -11.66 6.99
CA LEU A 29 17.43 -11.47 7.60
C LEU A 29 17.44 -11.66 9.12
N THR A 30 16.37 -11.22 9.79
CA THR A 30 16.20 -11.39 11.24
C THR A 30 16.16 -12.87 11.60
N LEU A 31 15.35 -13.66 10.90
CA LEU A 31 15.23 -15.10 11.14
C LEU A 31 16.52 -15.85 10.78
N GLU A 32 17.15 -15.51 9.64
CA GLU A 32 18.36 -16.19 9.16
C GLU A 32 19.61 -15.88 9.98
N ARG A 33 19.75 -14.66 10.49
CA ARG A 33 21.01 -14.20 11.13
C ARG A 33 20.95 -14.14 12.65
N THR A 34 19.84 -13.68 13.22
CA THR A 34 19.74 -13.51 14.67
C THR A 34 18.87 -14.56 15.33
N GLY A 35 17.94 -15.17 14.58
CA GLY A 35 16.92 -16.07 15.14
C GLY A 35 15.96 -15.35 16.09
N ASP A 36 15.88 -14.01 16.03
CA ASP A 36 15.03 -13.22 16.92
C ASP A 36 13.57 -13.30 16.44
N ILE A 37 12.87 -14.31 16.95
CA ILE A 37 11.47 -14.60 16.59
C ILE A 37 10.55 -13.43 16.98
N GLN A 38 10.78 -12.78 18.13
CA GLN A 38 9.91 -11.69 18.58
C GLN A 38 10.01 -10.48 17.66
N ARG A 39 11.22 -10.14 17.22
CA ARG A 39 11.44 -9.10 16.22
C ARG A 39 10.82 -9.48 14.87
N ALA A 40 10.93 -10.75 14.45
CA ALA A 40 10.31 -11.22 13.23
C ALA A 40 8.77 -11.12 13.27
N ILE A 41 8.13 -11.48 14.39
CA ILE A 41 6.69 -11.31 14.60
C ILE A 41 6.29 -9.84 14.45
N HIS A 42 7.02 -8.92 15.09
CA HIS A 42 6.74 -7.49 14.96
C HIS A 42 6.87 -6.99 13.51
N ILE A 43 7.87 -7.48 12.76
CA ILE A 43 8.03 -7.16 11.34
C ILE A 43 6.83 -7.68 10.53
N PHE A 44 6.32 -8.88 10.83
CA PHE A 44 5.12 -9.40 10.18
C PHE A 44 3.86 -8.58 10.50
N ASP A 45 3.72 -8.07 11.74
CA ASP A 45 2.62 -7.15 12.09
C ASP A 45 2.65 -5.88 11.24
N ILE A 46 3.85 -5.32 10.99
CA ILE A 46 4.03 -4.17 10.10
C ILE A 46 3.58 -4.53 8.68
N ILE A 47 4.02 -5.67 8.12
CA ILE A 47 3.62 -6.12 6.79
C ILE A 47 2.10 -6.26 6.68
N LEU A 48 1.47 -6.91 7.67
CA LEU A 48 0.02 -7.08 7.71
C LEU A 48 -0.71 -5.73 7.76
N ASN A 49 -0.21 -4.78 8.52
CA ASN A 49 -0.77 -3.44 8.58
C ASN A 49 -0.65 -2.71 7.24
N GLU A 50 0.48 -2.80 6.55
CA GLU A 50 0.66 -2.18 5.22
C GLU A 50 -0.20 -2.85 4.14
N CYS A 51 -0.43 -4.16 4.22
CA CYS A 51 -1.40 -4.83 3.36
C CYS A 51 -2.81 -4.25 3.55
N ARG A 52 -3.24 -4.00 4.80
CA ARG A 52 -4.53 -3.33 5.07
C ARG A 52 -4.54 -1.91 4.55
N ASN A 53 -3.43 -1.18 4.66
CA ASN A 53 -3.27 0.17 4.12
C ASN A 53 -3.43 0.18 2.58
N CYS A 54 -2.80 -0.78 1.88
CA CYS A 54 -3.02 -1.00 0.46
C CYS A 54 -4.51 -1.23 0.14
N SER A 55 -5.19 -2.12 0.88
CA SER A 55 -6.61 -2.39 0.67
C SER A 55 -7.48 -1.15 0.86
N ASN A 56 -7.20 -0.33 1.89
CA ASN A 56 -7.93 0.92 2.13
C ASN A 56 -7.73 1.91 0.99
N LYS A 57 -6.49 2.12 0.56
CA LYS A 57 -6.17 3.00 -0.59
C LYS A 57 -6.84 2.53 -1.88
N LEU A 58 -6.89 1.22 -2.14
CA LEU A 58 -7.61 0.67 -3.29
C LEU A 58 -9.12 0.88 -3.19
N ASN A 59 -9.70 0.78 -1.99
CA ASN A 59 -11.11 1.08 -1.76
C ASN A 59 -11.42 2.56 -1.97
N ASP A 60 -10.55 3.46 -1.53
CA ASP A 60 -10.69 4.90 -1.76
C ASP A 60 -10.74 5.19 -3.27
N ILE A 61 -9.85 4.56 -4.06
CA ILE A 61 -9.85 4.66 -5.53
C ILE A 61 -11.19 4.22 -6.13
N LYS A 62 -11.74 3.10 -5.64
CA LYS A 62 -13.01 2.56 -6.14
C LYS A 62 -14.20 3.47 -5.81
N ASN A 63 -14.13 4.17 -4.68
CA ASN A 63 -15.21 5.01 -4.17
C ASN A 63 -15.08 6.47 -4.60
N THR A 64 -13.96 6.88 -5.22
CA THR A 64 -13.84 8.20 -5.83
C THR A 64 -14.81 8.28 -7.02
N PRO A 65 -15.84 9.15 -6.97
CA PRO A 65 -16.78 9.28 -8.07
C PRO A 65 -16.01 9.79 -9.30
N ARG A 66 -16.00 8.99 -10.37
CA ARG A 66 -15.46 9.43 -11.67
C ARG A 66 -16.20 10.70 -12.07
N LYS A 67 -15.50 11.83 -12.07
CA LYS A 67 -15.98 13.09 -12.67
C LYS A 67 -15.94 12.94 -14.19
N PHE A 68 -16.83 12.13 -14.75
CA PHE A 68 -17.10 12.11 -16.19
C PHE A 68 -18.60 11.95 -16.41
N GLY A 69 -19.27 13.05 -16.81
CA GLY A 69 -20.59 13.00 -17.44
C GLY A 69 -21.73 13.80 -16.77
N GLU A 70 -21.56 15.09 -16.48
CA GLU A 70 -22.70 16.03 -16.34
C GLU A 70 -22.36 17.35 -17.05
N GLU A 71 -22.20 17.29 -18.38
CA GLU A 71 -22.53 18.43 -19.25
C GLU A 71 -23.57 17.92 -20.25
N GLY A 72 -24.82 18.34 -20.05
CA GLY A 72 -25.95 18.03 -20.92
C GLY A 72 -27.19 17.60 -20.16
N VAL A 73 -27.90 18.56 -19.55
CA VAL A 73 -29.30 18.94 -19.86
C VAL A 73 -29.61 20.20 -19.04
N GLY A 74 -29.87 21.30 -19.73
CA GLY A 74 -30.26 22.60 -19.20
C GLY A 74 -30.28 23.63 -20.32
#